data_AF-A0A957I1S8-F1
#
_entry.id   AF-A0A957I1S8-F1
#
_cell.length_a   1.000
_cell.length_b   1.000
_cell.length_c   1.000
_cell.angle_alpha   90.00
_cell.angle_beta   90.00
_cell.angle_gamma   90.00
#
_symmetry.space_group_name_H-M   'P 1'
#
loop_
_entity.id
_entity.type
_entity.pdbx_description
1 polymer ?
#
loop_
_entity_poly.entity_id
_entity_poly.type
_entity_poly.pdbx_seq_one_letter_code
_entity_poly.pdbx_strand_id
1 'polypeptide(L)'
;KWFSRFMKLEPGAVETDPESGKTVPAPNSVAFWARLNNVHEKAAEALHRKLALINDRDYVCEKPASDAVSAIVDKLEHGRHVILSFGKYDTDLDYLLVSNILTRRIRAHWVGRTERHKSFGEPAPRPLLIAIEEAHKLLNPQLAGQTAFGIIARELRKYFVTLLVVDQRPSGIDDEIMSQLGTRITGWLGDDDDIRAVLTGLAGRDQLRGMLARLREKEEVLLLGWGVKMPIPVRSRRYDQQFWDEMRGRQPARPRTIDEINDDLFG
;
A
#
# COMPACT_ATOMS: atom_id res chain seq x y z
N LYS A 1 -2.66 -23.02 -12.41
CA LYS A 1 -3.09 -23.84 -13.58
C LYS A 1 -4.01 -23.11 -14.54
N TRP A 2 -5.09 -22.43 -14.10
CA TRP A 2 -5.99 -21.74 -15.04
C TRP A 2 -5.29 -20.61 -15.82
N PHE A 3 -4.50 -19.78 -15.11
CA PHE A 3 -3.85 -18.59 -15.67
C PHE A 3 -2.92 -18.94 -16.85
N SER A 4 -1.93 -19.80 -16.64
CA SER A 4 -1.02 -20.25 -17.71
C SER A 4 -1.72 -20.98 -18.86
N ARG A 5 -2.75 -21.79 -18.57
CA ARG A 5 -3.55 -22.41 -19.65
C ARG A 5 -4.27 -21.36 -20.48
N PHE A 6 -4.80 -20.33 -19.84
CA PHE A 6 -5.48 -19.24 -20.52
C PHE A 6 -4.51 -18.37 -21.33
N MET A 7 -3.31 -18.10 -20.80
CA MET A 7 -2.27 -17.31 -21.48
C MET A 7 -1.60 -18.03 -22.65
N LYS A 8 -1.80 -19.35 -22.79
CA LYS A 8 -1.36 -20.14 -23.95
C LYS A 8 -2.33 -20.08 -25.14
N LEU A 9 -3.50 -19.46 -24.96
CA LEU A 9 -4.47 -19.30 -26.04
C LEU A 9 -4.02 -18.19 -26.99
N GLU A 10 -4.35 -18.34 -28.28
CA GLU A 10 -3.98 -17.38 -29.31
C GLU A 10 -5.15 -16.42 -29.61
N PRO A 11 -5.03 -15.11 -29.30
CA PRO A 11 -6.07 -14.15 -29.66
C PRO A 11 -6.24 -14.05 -31.17
N GLY A 12 -7.48 -14.15 -31.66
CA GLY A 12 -7.79 -14.01 -33.09
C GLY A 12 -7.45 -15.22 -33.97
N ALA A 13 -7.00 -16.34 -33.41
CA ALA A 13 -6.77 -17.57 -34.17
C ALA A 13 -8.10 -18.12 -34.73
N VAL A 14 -8.11 -18.42 -36.02
CA VAL A 14 -9.29 -18.90 -36.77
C VAL A 14 -8.92 -20.09 -37.65
N GLU A 15 -9.88 -20.98 -37.84
CA GLU A 15 -9.82 -22.09 -38.79
C GLU A 15 -10.94 -21.93 -39.82
N THR A 16 -10.67 -22.33 -41.05
CA THR A 16 -11.69 -22.37 -42.11
C THR A 16 -12.30 -23.76 -42.13
N ASP A 17 -13.62 -23.83 -41.91
CA ASP A 17 -14.37 -25.07 -42.01
C ASP A 17 -14.32 -25.60 -43.46
N PRO A 18 -13.74 -26.79 -43.71
CA PRO A 18 -13.61 -27.36 -45.05
C PRO A 18 -14.95 -27.61 -45.76
N GLU A 19 -16.04 -27.82 -45.00
CA GLU A 19 -17.35 -28.15 -45.58
C GLU A 19 -18.21 -26.91 -45.81
N SER A 20 -18.17 -25.93 -44.90
CA SER A 20 -19.02 -24.72 -44.99
C SER A 20 -18.31 -23.49 -45.56
N GLY A 21 -16.98 -23.54 -45.69
CA GLY A 21 -16.14 -22.41 -46.12
C GLY A 21 -16.14 -21.22 -45.15
N LYS A 22 -16.76 -21.36 -43.97
CA LYS A 22 -16.87 -20.31 -42.96
C LYS A 22 -15.64 -20.29 -42.08
N THR A 23 -15.18 -19.08 -41.75
CA THR A 23 -14.14 -18.86 -40.75
C THR A 23 -14.75 -18.99 -39.36
N VAL A 24 -14.25 -19.95 -38.59
CA VAL A 24 -14.64 -20.20 -37.20
C VAL A 24 -13.44 -19.99 -36.27
N PRO A 25 -13.65 -19.62 -34.99
CA PRO A 25 -12.55 -19.55 -34.04
C PRO A 25 -11.83 -20.88 -33.90
N ALA A 26 -10.50 -20.87 -33.97
CA ALA A 26 -9.67 -22.07 -33.83
C ALA A 26 -9.78 -22.65 -32.40
N PRO A 27 -9.63 -23.96 -32.17
CA PRO A 27 -9.72 -24.58 -30.84
C PRO A 27 -8.73 -24.02 -29.81
N ASN A 28 -7.57 -23.52 -30.26
CA ASN A 28 -6.57 -22.86 -29.43
C ASN A 28 -6.83 -21.36 -29.22
N SER A 29 -7.92 -20.81 -29.76
CA SER A 29 -8.21 -19.38 -29.69
C SER A 29 -8.91 -18.97 -28.39
N VAL A 30 -8.71 -17.71 -28.00
CA VAL A 30 -9.44 -17.10 -26.87
C VAL A 30 -10.96 -17.06 -27.14
N ALA A 31 -11.35 -16.81 -28.39
CA ALA A 31 -12.76 -16.76 -28.80
C ALA A 31 -13.46 -18.13 -28.70
N PHE A 32 -12.77 -19.21 -29.08
CA PHE A 32 -13.28 -20.58 -28.90
C PHE A 32 -13.46 -20.92 -27.41
N TRP A 33 -12.45 -20.61 -26.58
CA TRP A 33 -12.55 -20.77 -25.13
C TRP A 33 -13.72 -19.97 -24.54
N ALA A 34 -13.94 -18.74 -25.02
CA ALA A 34 -15.02 -17.89 -24.56
C ALA A 34 -16.40 -18.52 -24.85
N ARG A 35 -16.61 -19.02 -26.07
CA ARG A 35 -17.86 -19.74 -26.44
C ARG A 35 -18.11 -20.95 -25.55
N LEU A 36 -17.07 -21.75 -25.30
CA LEU A 36 -17.17 -22.96 -24.47
C LEU A 36 -17.56 -22.65 -23.02
N ASN A 37 -17.21 -21.46 -22.52
CA ASN A 37 -17.51 -21.02 -21.15
C ASN A 37 -18.69 -20.05 -21.06
N ASN A 38 -19.47 -19.85 -22.13
CA ASN A 38 -20.55 -18.87 -22.21
C ASN A 38 -20.11 -17.43 -21.86
N VAL A 39 -18.89 -17.05 -22.25
CA VAL A 39 -18.32 -15.71 -22.07
C VAL A 39 -18.34 -14.97 -23.41
N HIS A 40 -18.61 -13.66 -23.38
CA HIS A 40 -18.54 -12.83 -24.58
C HIS A 40 -17.09 -12.75 -25.12
N GLU A 41 -16.89 -13.10 -26.40
CA GLU A 41 -15.56 -13.22 -27.04
C GLU A 41 -14.70 -11.97 -26.85
N LYS A 42 -15.23 -10.78 -27.19
CA LYS A 42 -14.48 -9.51 -27.03
C LYS A 42 -14.06 -9.23 -25.59
N ALA A 43 -14.84 -9.71 -24.60
CA ALA A 43 -14.51 -9.53 -23.19
C ALA A 43 -13.39 -10.48 -22.77
N ALA A 44 -13.41 -11.74 -23.22
CA ALA A 44 -12.35 -12.71 -23.00
C ALA A 44 -11.02 -12.26 -23.64
N GLU A 45 -11.06 -11.74 -24.87
CA GLU A 45 -9.88 -11.18 -25.52
C GLU A 45 -9.34 -9.93 -24.83
N ALA A 46 -10.23 -9.04 -24.37
CA ALA A 46 -9.83 -7.89 -23.57
C ALA A 46 -9.18 -8.32 -22.25
N LEU A 47 -9.71 -9.34 -21.59
CA LEU A 47 -9.11 -9.93 -20.40
C LEU A 47 -7.72 -10.53 -20.72
N HIS A 48 -7.60 -11.32 -21.79
CA HIS A 48 -6.33 -11.91 -22.21
C HIS A 48 -5.26 -10.85 -22.45
N ARG A 49 -5.58 -9.78 -23.19
CA ARG A 49 -4.65 -8.66 -23.41
C ARG A 49 -4.22 -7.98 -22.11
N LYS A 50 -5.14 -7.80 -21.15
CA LYS A 50 -4.82 -7.21 -19.85
C LYS A 50 -3.95 -8.14 -18.99
N LEU A 51 -4.21 -9.44 -19.02
CA LEU A 51 -3.43 -10.44 -18.28
C LEU A 51 -2.04 -10.67 -18.90
N ALA A 52 -1.86 -10.44 -20.19
CA ALA A 52 -0.55 -10.50 -20.85
C ALA A 52 0.47 -9.56 -20.19
N LEU A 53 0.04 -8.38 -19.70
CA LEU A 53 0.90 -7.40 -19.04
C LEU A 53 1.61 -7.92 -17.78
N ILE A 54 1.04 -8.96 -17.16
CA ILE A 54 1.57 -9.59 -15.94
C ILE A 54 2.13 -10.98 -16.17
N ASN A 55 1.86 -11.60 -17.33
CA ASN A 55 2.28 -12.97 -17.63
C ASN A 55 3.81 -13.11 -17.67
N ASP A 56 4.50 -12.11 -18.22
CA ASP A 56 5.93 -12.16 -18.49
C ASP A 56 6.79 -11.64 -17.31
N ARG A 57 6.18 -11.48 -16.13
CA ARG A 57 6.86 -10.97 -14.94
C ARG A 57 7.52 -12.11 -14.18
N ASP A 58 8.81 -12.01 -13.86
CA ASP A 58 9.56 -13.11 -13.22
C ASP A 58 8.96 -13.55 -11.86
N TYR A 59 8.26 -12.66 -11.16
CA TYR A 59 7.62 -12.97 -9.88
C TYR A 59 6.29 -13.74 -10.04
N VAL A 60 5.77 -13.90 -11.26
CA VAL A 60 4.58 -14.71 -11.56
C VAL A 60 5.03 -16.14 -11.87
N CYS A 61 5.12 -16.95 -10.82
CA CYS A 61 5.53 -18.35 -10.93
C CYS A 61 4.35 -19.30 -10.68
N GLU A 62 4.10 -20.25 -11.58
CA GLU A 62 3.05 -21.26 -11.41
C GLU A 62 3.33 -22.27 -10.30
N LYS A 63 4.61 -22.61 -10.10
CA LYS A 63 5.07 -23.61 -9.14
C LYS A 63 6.24 -23.02 -8.34
N PRO A 64 5.96 -22.06 -7.45
CA PRO A 64 7.00 -21.53 -6.60
C PRO A 64 7.50 -22.63 -5.65
N ALA A 65 8.77 -22.60 -5.28
CA ALA A 65 9.36 -23.55 -4.33
C ALA A 65 8.69 -23.49 -2.94
N SER A 66 8.13 -22.33 -2.58
CA SER A 66 7.38 -22.08 -1.35
C SER A 66 6.32 -21.02 -1.56
N ASP A 67 5.23 -21.05 -0.79
CA ASP A 67 4.30 -19.91 -0.75
C ASP A 67 4.94 -18.74 0.01
N ALA A 68 5.48 -17.79 -0.76
CA ALA A 68 6.10 -16.59 -0.23
C ALA A 68 5.14 -15.75 0.63
N VAL A 69 3.84 -15.73 0.29
CA VAL A 69 2.87 -14.93 1.04
C VAL A 69 2.58 -15.58 2.39
N SER A 70 2.43 -16.90 2.43
CA SER A 70 2.28 -17.64 3.68
C SER A 70 3.52 -17.48 4.57
N ALA A 71 4.73 -17.53 4.00
CA ALA A 71 5.96 -17.27 4.73
C ALA A 71 6.05 -15.83 5.30
N ILE A 72 5.50 -14.83 4.60
CA ILE A 72 5.40 -13.46 5.10
C ILE A 72 4.41 -13.40 6.28
N VAL A 73 3.24 -14.01 6.13
CA VAL A 73 2.22 -14.08 7.19
C VAL A 73 2.78 -14.73 8.45
N ASP A 74 3.48 -15.85 8.31
CA ASP A 74 4.12 -16.54 9.43
C ASP A 74 5.14 -15.64 10.13
N LYS A 75 6.00 -14.94 9.38
CA LYS A 75 6.96 -13.99 9.95
C LYS A 75 6.26 -12.88 10.75
N LEU A 76 5.19 -12.31 10.21
CA LEU A 76 4.42 -11.25 10.86
C LEU A 76 3.75 -11.74 12.16
N GLU A 77 3.20 -12.96 12.18
CA GLU A 77 2.62 -13.55 13.40
C GLU A 77 3.66 -13.76 14.51
N HIS A 78 4.88 -14.14 14.13
CA HIS A 78 6.00 -14.30 15.07
C HIS A 78 6.70 -12.98 15.41
N GLY A 79 6.06 -11.84 15.13
CA GLY A 79 6.52 -10.51 15.54
C GLY A 79 7.72 -9.99 14.76
N ARG A 80 8.02 -10.54 13.58
CA ARG A 80 9.06 -10.02 12.70
C ARG A 80 8.52 -8.87 11.86
N HIS A 81 9.35 -7.84 11.68
CA HIS A 81 9.08 -6.78 10.72
C HIS A 81 9.42 -7.23 9.31
N VAL A 82 8.55 -6.92 8.36
CA VAL A 82 8.74 -7.23 6.93
C VAL A 82 8.70 -5.92 6.16
N ILE A 83 9.76 -5.67 5.39
CA ILE A 83 9.86 -4.55 4.44
C ILE A 83 9.84 -5.16 3.05
N LEU A 84 8.96 -4.65 2.19
CA LEU A 84 8.85 -5.07 0.80
C LEU A 84 9.62 -4.07 -0.05
N SER A 85 10.68 -4.53 -0.70
CA SER A 85 11.44 -3.74 -1.67
C SER A 85 11.11 -4.23 -3.06
N PHE A 86 10.63 -3.32 -3.91
CA PHE A 86 10.27 -3.60 -5.28
C PHE A 86 11.49 -3.65 -6.22
N GLY A 87 12.62 -3.07 -5.82
CA GLY A 87 13.90 -3.15 -6.55
C GLY A 87 13.74 -2.79 -8.02
N LYS A 88 13.96 -3.76 -8.93
CA LYS A 88 13.80 -3.58 -10.38
C LYS A 88 12.35 -3.55 -10.88
N TYR A 89 11.37 -3.88 -10.03
CA TYR A 89 9.93 -3.92 -10.34
C TYR A 89 9.20 -2.68 -9.83
N ASP A 90 9.66 -1.50 -10.25
CA ASP A 90 9.15 -0.21 -9.76
C ASP A 90 8.00 0.36 -10.61
N THR A 91 7.38 -0.47 -11.46
CA THR A 91 6.21 0.02 -12.21
C THR A 91 4.99 0.08 -11.30
N ASP A 92 4.11 1.05 -11.52
CA ASP A 92 2.85 1.17 -10.77
C ASP A 92 2.04 -0.13 -10.84
N LEU A 93 2.06 -0.83 -11.97
CA LEU A 93 1.39 -2.13 -12.10
C LEU A 93 1.95 -3.17 -11.12
N ASP A 94 3.28 -3.30 -11.04
CA ASP A 94 3.93 -4.27 -10.16
C ASP A 94 3.61 -3.94 -8.69
N TYR A 95 3.75 -2.67 -8.31
CA TYR A 95 3.41 -2.17 -6.99
C TYR A 95 1.96 -2.47 -6.62
N LEU A 96 1.01 -2.05 -7.48
CA LEU A 96 -0.42 -2.23 -7.24
C LEU A 96 -0.78 -3.70 -7.15
N LEU A 97 -0.24 -4.55 -8.02
CA LEU A 97 -0.56 -5.97 -8.06
C LEU A 97 -0.08 -6.69 -6.80
N VAL A 98 1.21 -6.57 -6.48
CA VAL A 98 1.82 -7.28 -5.35
C VAL A 98 1.22 -6.77 -4.04
N SER A 99 1.12 -5.46 -3.86
CA SER A 99 0.52 -4.86 -2.66
C SER A 99 -0.93 -5.31 -2.48
N ASN A 100 -1.74 -5.36 -3.56
CA ASN A 100 -3.11 -5.86 -3.46
C ASN A 100 -3.18 -7.34 -3.06
N ILE A 101 -2.35 -8.19 -3.65
CA ILE A 101 -2.34 -9.63 -3.34
C ILE A 101 -1.93 -9.86 -1.87
N LEU A 102 -0.84 -9.23 -1.44
CA LEU A 102 -0.31 -9.38 -0.09
C LEU A 102 -1.31 -8.91 0.94
N THR A 103 -1.85 -7.69 0.79
CA THR A 103 -2.75 -7.13 1.78
C THR A 103 -4.08 -7.90 1.84
N ARG A 104 -4.57 -8.43 0.71
CA ARG A 104 -5.73 -9.35 0.70
C ARG A 104 -5.50 -10.62 1.50
N ARG A 105 -4.35 -11.26 1.30
CA ARG A 105 -3.97 -12.52 1.99
C ARG A 105 -3.74 -12.28 3.48
N ILE A 106 -3.01 -11.22 3.82
CA ILE A 106 -2.77 -10.80 5.20
C ILE A 106 -4.11 -10.50 5.90
N ARG A 107 -4.99 -9.70 5.28
CA ARG A 107 -6.34 -9.44 5.84
C ARG A 107 -7.10 -10.73 6.08
N ALA A 108 -7.17 -11.62 5.09
CA ALA A 108 -7.90 -12.88 5.23
C ALA A 108 -7.41 -13.70 6.43
N HIS A 109 -6.09 -13.75 6.64
CA HIS A 109 -5.49 -14.42 7.78
C HIS A 109 -5.85 -13.78 9.12
N TRP A 110 -5.68 -12.46 9.25
CA TRP A 110 -5.98 -11.72 10.50
C TRP A 110 -7.47 -11.73 10.84
N VAL A 111 -8.34 -11.62 9.84
CA VAL A 111 -9.79 -11.80 10.02
C VAL A 111 -10.08 -13.20 10.55
N GLY A 112 -9.55 -14.24 9.91
CA GLY A 112 -9.74 -15.62 10.36
C GLY A 112 -9.23 -15.89 11.78
N ARG A 113 -8.09 -15.31 12.17
CA ARG A 113 -7.55 -15.39 13.54
C ARG A 113 -8.43 -14.64 14.54
N THR A 114 -8.91 -13.45 14.17
CA THR A 114 -9.81 -12.65 15.02
C THR A 114 -11.13 -13.37 15.27
N GLU A 115 -11.72 -13.94 14.23
CA GLU A 115 -12.98 -14.68 14.37
C GLU A 115 -12.80 -15.94 15.21
N ARG A 116 -11.68 -16.67 15.05
CA ARG A 116 -11.36 -17.80 15.94
C ARG A 116 -11.17 -17.39 17.39
N HIS A 117 -10.52 -16.25 17.65
CA HIS A 117 -10.42 -15.69 19.00
C HIS A 117 -11.81 -15.40 19.60
N LYS A 118 -12.71 -14.77 18.83
CA LYS A 118 -14.08 -14.45 19.29
C LYS A 118 -14.95 -15.69 19.50
N SER A 119 -14.89 -16.65 18.59
CA SER A 119 -15.79 -17.82 18.59
C SER A 119 -15.31 -18.96 19.49
N PHE A 120 -13.99 -19.19 19.55
CA PHE A 120 -13.41 -20.37 20.22
C PHE A 120 -12.48 -20.00 21.38
N GLY A 121 -12.28 -18.71 21.68
CA GLY A 121 -11.39 -18.28 22.75
C GLY A 121 -9.90 -18.52 22.48
N GLU A 122 -9.51 -18.74 21.21
CA GLU A 122 -8.09 -18.82 20.81
C GLU A 122 -7.33 -17.55 21.21
N PRO A 123 -5.98 -17.57 21.32
CA PRO A 123 -5.21 -16.37 21.60
C PRO A 123 -5.47 -15.27 20.57
N ALA A 124 -5.66 -14.04 21.07
CA ALA A 124 -5.90 -12.87 20.23
C ALA A 124 -4.79 -12.71 19.16
N PRO A 125 -5.14 -12.27 17.94
CA PRO A 125 -4.15 -11.97 16.92
C PRO A 125 -3.17 -10.90 17.41
N ARG A 126 -1.91 -11.02 17.01
CA ARG A 126 -0.93 -9.97 17.27
C ARG A 126 -1.34 -8.70 16.51
N PRO A 127 -1.35 -7.52 17.16
CA PRO A 127 -1.60 -6.27 16.45
C PRO A 127 -0.60 -6.07 15.31
N LEU A 128 -1.12 -5.76 14.13
CA LEU A 128 -0.34 -5.58 12.90
C LEU A 128 -0.48 -4.14 12.40
N LEU A 129 0.64 -3.51 12.07
CA LEU A 129 0.66 -2.24 11.35
C LEU A 129 1.06 -2.50 9.89
N ILE A 130 0.22 -2.08 8.95
CA ILE A 130 0.54 -2.09 7.53
C ILE A 130 0.82 -0.65 7.11
N ALA A 131 2.07 -0.36 6.73
CA ALA A 131 2.46 0.93 6.18
C ALA A 131 2.38 0.88 4.65
N ILE A 132 1.74 1.89 4.05
CA ILE A 132 1.63 2.05 2.60
C ILE A 132 2.29 3.39 2.23
N GLU A 133 3.30 3.32 1.37
CA GLU A 133 3.89 4.50 0.72
C GLU A 133 3.15 4.80 -0.59
N GLU A 134 3.05 6.07 -0.97
CA GLU A 134 2.33 6.51 -2.17
C GLU A 134 0.89 5.95 -2.22
N ALA A 135 0.21 5.99 -1.08
CA ALA A 135 -1.11 5.40 -0.89
C ALA A 135 -2.18 5.94 -1.84
N HIS A 136 -2.05 7.14 -2.40
CA HIS A 136 -2.94 7.68 -3.44
C HIS A 136 -3.01 6.78 -4.67
N LYS A 137 -1.96 5.99 -4.95
CA LYS A 137 -1.99 4.98 -6.02
C LYS A 137 -3.00 3.86 -5.73
N LEU A 138 -3.19 3.50 -4.47
CA LEU A 138 -4.05 2.40 -4.00
C LEU A 138 -5.42 2.85 -3.48
N LEU A 139 -5.52 4.08 -2.97
CA LEU A 139 -6.66 4.62 -2.25
C LEU A 139 -7.34 5.76 -2.99
N ASN A 140 -7.09 5.95 -4.29
CA ASN A 140 -7.82 6.93 -5.08
C ASN A 140 -9.32 6.60 -5.15
N PRO A 141 -10.21 7.59 -5.37
CA PRO A 141 -11.65 7.39 -5.39
C PRO A 141 -12.13 6.29 -6.36
N GLN A 142 -11.46 6.12 -7.50
CA GLN A 142 -11.84 5.14 -8.51
C GLN A 142 -11.58 3.69 -8.04
N LEU A 143 -10.53 3.48 -7.27
CA LEU A 143 -10.11 2.16 -6.78
C LEU A 143 -10.58 1.87 -5.35
N ALA A 144 -10.74 2.90 -4.52
CA ALA A 144 -11.08 2.76 -3.10
C ALA A 144 -12.38 1.98 -2.86
N GLY A 145 -13.41 2.21 -3.67
CA GLY A 145 -14.69 1.50 -3.53
C GLY A 145 -14.61 0.01 -3.89
N GLN A 146 -13.67 -0.39 -4.75
CA GLN A 146 -13.64 -1.71 -5.40
C GLN A 146 -12.47 -2.59 -4.98
N THR A 147 -11.48 -2.03 -4.27
CA THR A 147 -10.27 -2.76 -3.88
C THR A 147 -10.33 -3.25 -2.45
N ALA A 148 -9.50 -4.26 -2.19
CA ALA A 148 -9.30 -4.75 -0.84
C ALA A 148 -8.75 -3.67 0.09
N PHE A 149 -7.94 -2.74 -0.42
CA PHE A 149 -7.36 -1.65 0.38
C PHE A 149 -8.41 -0.68 0.91
N GLY A 150 -9.43 -0.33 0.14
CA GLY A 150 -10.52 0.50 0.66
C GLY A 150 -11.37 -0.22 1.71
N ILE A 151 -11.67 -1.51 1.50
CA ILE A 151 -12.30 -2.35 2.55
C ILE A 151 -11.42 -2.41 3.79
N ILE A 152 -10.11 -2.52 3.60
CA ILE A 152 -9.12 -2.58 4.67
C ILE A 152 -9.10 -1.29 5.49
N ALA A 153 -9.04 -0.13 4.82
CA ALA A 153 -9.07 1.16 5.48
C ALA A 153 -10.33 1.34 6.35
N ARG A 154 -11.47 0.79 5.90
CA ARG A 154 -12.76 0.83 6.64
C ARG A 154 -12.84 -0.12 7.83
N GLU A 155 -12.31 -1.33 7.71
CA GLU A 155 -12.70 -2.43 8.59
C GLU A 155 -11.58 -2.98 9.48
N LEU A 156 -10.31 -2.75 9.14
CA LEU A 156 -9.20 -3.46 9.77
C LEU A 156 -9.03 -3.19 11.27
N ARG A 157 -9.50 -2.04 11.77
CA ARG A 157 -9.50 -1.74 13.21
C ARG A 157 -10.22 -2.82 14.04
N LYS A 158 -11.24 -3.50 13.48
CA LYS A 158 -11.97 -4.58 14.14
C LYS A 158 -11.18 -5.89 14.23
N TYR A 159 -10.08 -6.00 13.49
CA TYR A 159 -9.31 -7.22 13.27
C TYR A 159 -7.85 -7.10 13.73
N PHE A 160 -7.57 -6.19 14.68
CA PHE A 160 -6.22 -5.92 15.19
C PHE A 160 -5.21 -5.47 14.12
N VAL A 161 -5.68 -4.92 13.01
CA VAL A 161 -4.80 -4.37 11.98
C VAL A 161 -5.00 -2.86 11.87
N THR A 162 -3.90 -2.13 11.86
CA THR A 162 -3.84 -0.68 11.70
C THR A 162 -3.21 -0.34 10.37
N LEU A 163 -3.79 0.61 9.66
CA LEU A 163 -3.23 1.14 8.42
C LEU A 163 -2.45 2.43 8.73
N LEU A 164 -1.20 2.50 8.30
CA LEU A 164 -0.41 3.72 8.24
C LEU A 164 -0.28 4.12 6.77
N VAL A 165 -0.78 5.30 6.45
CA VAL A 165 -0.72 5.86 5.10
C VAL A 165 0.34 6.95 5.08
N VAL A 166 1.27 6.85 4.13
CA VAL A 166 2.31 7.84 3.86
C VAL A 166 2.12 8.32 2.43
N ASP A 167 1.87 9.61 2.27
CA ASP A 167 1.62 10.20 0.95
C ASP A 167 2.01 11.68 0.91
N GLN A 168 2.37 12.13 -0.30
CA GLN A 168 2.70 13.52 -0.62
C GLN A 168 1.56 14.27 -1.33
N ARG A 169 0.52 13.55 -1.77
CA ARG A 169 -0.69 14.04 -2.45
C ARG A 169 -1.94 13.53 -1.73
N PRO A 170 -2.22 14.00 -0.49
CA PRO A 170 -3.40 13.60 0.26
C PRO A 170 -4.71 13.86 -0.48
N SER A 171 -4.78 14.85 -1.39
CA SER A 171 -5.92 15.08 -2.28
C SER A 171 -6.22 13.93 -3.24
N GLY A 172 -5.24 13.07 -3.52
CA GLY A 172 -5.39 11.88 -4.35
C GLY A 172 -6.01 10.69 -3.62
N ILE A 173 -6.29 10.80 -2.33
CA ILE A 173 -6.91 9.75 -1.51
C ILE A 173 -8.41 10.02 -1.41
N ASP A 174 -9.21 8.96 -1.47
CA ASP A 174 -10.65 9.02 -1.29
C ASP A 174 -11.08 9.72 0.01
N ASP A 175 -12.03 10.65 -0.08
CA ASP A 175 -12.49 11.48 1.04
C ASP A 175 -13.08 10.66 2.19
N GLU A 176 -13.78 9.55 1.89
CA GLU A 176 -14.33 8.66 2.91
C GLU A 176 -13.19 8.01 3.69
N ILE A 177 -12.17 7.51 2.98
CA ILE A 177 -10.99 6.92 3.59
C ILE A 177 -10.23 7.96 4.42
N MET A 178 -10.00 9.15 3.86
CA MET A 178 -9.35 10.26 4.58
C MET A 178 -10.09 10.57 5.89
N SER A 179 -11.42 10.63 5.87
CA SER A 179 -12.22 10.90 7.07
C SER A 179 -12.08 9.82 8.17
N GLN A 180 -11.73 8.59 7.78
CA GLN A 180 -11.53 7.46 8.69
C GLN A 180 -10.10 7.35 9.22
N LEU A 181 -9.13 8.01 8.57
CA LEU A 181 -7.77 8.14 9.08
C LEU A 181 -7.76 9.08 10.29
N GLY A 182 -7.88 8.48 11.47
CA GLY A 182 -8.14 9.20 12.72
C GLY A 182 -6.97 10.06 13.20
N THR A 183 -5.74 9.54 13.21
CA THR A 183 -4.55 10.30 13.62
C THR A 183 -3.75 10.68 12.40
N ARG A 184 -3.38 11.96 12.29
CA ARG A 184 -2.67 12.51 11.14
C ARG A 184 -1.42 13.26 11.59
N ILE A 185 -0.35 13.03 10.84
CA ILE A 185 0.92 13.71 10.99
C ILE A 185 1.15 14.40 9.65
N THR A 186 0.95 15.70 9.60
CA THR A 186 1.07 16.45 8.34
C THR A 186 2.29 17.36 8.40
N GLY A 187 3.11 17.31 7.37
CA GLY A 187 4.12 18.33 7.14
C GLY A 187 3.51 19.62 6.60
N TRP A 188 4.39 20.51 6.17
CA TRP A 188 4.01 21.65 5.35
C TRP A 188 3.40 21.17 4.01
N LEU A 189 2.30 21.80 3.60
CA LEU A 189 1.60 21.54 2.34
C LEU A 189 1.44 22.86 1.59
N GLY A 190 1.78 22.87 0.30
CA GLY A 190 1.69 24.06 -0.54
C GLY A 190 0.39 24.16 -1.34
N ASP A 191 -0.30 23.04 -1.56
CA ASP A 191 -1.49 22.95 -2.38
C ASP A 191 -2.78 23.04 -1.55
N ASP A 192 -3.75 23.84 -2.02
CA ASP A 192 -5.00 24.11 -1.30
C ASP A 192 -5.94 22.90 -1.25
N ASP A 193 -5.91 22.03 -2.25
CA ASP A 193 -6.69 20.79 -2.26
C ASP A 193 -6.06 19.74 -1.33
N ASP A 194 -4.73 19.66 -1.26
CA ASP A 194 -4.03 18.81 -0.29
C ASP A 194 -4.30 19.25 1.17
N ILE A 195 -4.25 20.56 1.43
CA ILE A 195 -4.63 21.12 2.73
C ILE A 195 -6.08 20.76 3.05
N ARG A 196 -7.00 20.91 2.09
CA ARG A 196 -8.41 20.57 2.29
C ARG A 196 -8.58 19.10 2.64
N ALA A 197 -7.92 18.21 1.92
CA ALA A 197 -7.98 16.75 2.12
C ALA A 197 -7.47 16.34 3.50
N VAL A 198 -6.33 16.88 3.96
CA VAL A 198 -5.79 16.60 5.30
C VAL A 198 -6.70 17.11 6.42
N LEU A 199 -7.51 18.14 6.16
CA LEU A 199 -8.46 18.69 7.12
C LEU A 199 -9.86 18.06 7.04
N THR A 200 -10.12 17.20 6.05
CA THR A 200 -11.41 16.50 5.88
C THR A 200 -11.78 15.69 7.12
N GLY A 201 -13.01 15.85 7.61
CA GLY A 201 -13.50 15.14 8.81
C GLY A 201 -13.02 15.69 10.16
N LEU A 202 -12.26 16.79 10.20
CA LEU A 202 -11.84 17.44 11.44
C LEU A 202 -12.70 18.66 11.77
N ALA A 203 -12.81 18.94 13.06
CA ALA A 203 -13.37 20.19 13.58
C ALA A 203 -12.33 21.32 13.53
N GLY A 204 -12.79 22.57 13.41
CA GLY A 204 -11.90 23.74 13.46
C GLY A 204 -10.97 23.89 12.26
N ARG A 205 -11.43 23.55 11.05
CA ARG A 205 -10.59 23.53 9.83
C ARG A 205 -9.88 24.85 9.54
N ASP A 206 -10.54 25.99 9.75
CA ASP A 206 -9.92 27.30 9.49
C ASP A 206 -8.73 27.58 10.43
N GLN A 207 -8.86 27.22 11.70
CA GLN A 207 -7.77 27.34 12.67
C GLN A 207 -6.61 26.41 12.30
N LEU A 208 -6.92 25.15 11.97
CA LEU A 208 -5.93 24.16 11.56
C LEU A 208 -5.20 24.57 10.27
N ARG A 209 -5.93 25.15 9.32
CA ARG A 209 -5.36 25.72 8.08
C ARG A 209 -4.38 26.83 8.40
N GLY A 210 -4.74 27.74 9.32
CA GLY A 210 -3.84 28.78 9.79
C GLY A 210 -2.58 28.25 10.47
N MET A 211 -2.68 27.14 11.21
CA MET A 211 -1.52 26.48 11.82
C MET A 211 -0.61 25.82 10.78
N LEU A 212 -1.19 25.10 9.82
CA LEU A 212 -0.48 24.47 8.70
C LEU A 212 0.34 25.50 7.90
N ALA A 213 -0.27 26.64 7.59
CA ALA A 213 0.38 27.73 6.85
C ALA A 213 1.58 28.36 7.59
N ARG A 214 1.67 28.17 8.92
CA ARG A 214 2.76 28.68 9.75
C ARG A 214 3.87 27.65 10.04
N LEU A 215 3.68 26.39 9.66
CA LEU A 215 4.70 25.36 9.87
C LEU A 215 5.96 25.70 9.09
N ARG A 216 7.12 25.54 9.74
CA ARG A 216 8.41 25.64 9.05
C ARG A 216 8.63 24.42 8.16
N GLU A 217 8.84 24.69 6.87
CA GLU A 217 9.14 23.67 5.88
C GLU A 217 10.32 22.79 6.34
N LYS A 218 10.19 21.46 6.20
CA LYS A 218 11.21 20.45 6.52
C LYS A 218 11.64 20.35 7.99
N GLU A 219 11.10 21.15 8.90
CA GLU A 219 11.45 21.12 10.33
C GLU A 219 10.27 20.76 11.22
N GLU A 220 9.06 21.13 10.84
CA GLU A 220 7.89 20.97 11.69
C GLU A 220 6.82 20.13 11.00
N VAL A 221 6.12 19.36 11.83
CA VAL A 221 4.92 18.63 11.45
C VAL A 221 3.82 18.99 12.43
N LEU A 222 2.58 19.02 11.97
CA LEU A 222 1.41 19.16 12.82
C LEU A 222 0.83 17.78 13.12
N LEU A 223 0.77 17.43 14.41
CA LEU A 223 0.04 16.27 14.90
C LEU A 223 -1.41 16.68 15.16
N LEU A 224 -2.35 15.95 14.57
CA LEU A 224 -3.77 16.25 14.66
C LEU A 224 -4.63 14.98 14.57
N GLY A 225 -5.92 15.14 14.91
CA GLY A 225 -6.88 14.04 14.93
C GLY A 225 -6.92 13.29 16.27
N TRP A 226 -7.42 12.06 16.27
CA TRP A 226 -7.86 11.35 17.48
C TRP A 226 -6.74 10.96 18.44
N GLY A 227 -5.49 10.91 17.98
CA GLY A 227 -4.33 10.57 18.80
C GLY A 227 -3.87 11.70 19.72
N VAL A 228 -4.38 12.93 19.55
CA VAL A 228 -4.00 14.10 20.35
C VAL A 228 -5.23 14.90 20.77
N LYS A 229 -5.24 15.43 22.01
CA LYS A 229 -6.37 16.22 22.53
C LYS A 229 -6.53 17.58 21.86
N MET A 230 -5.41 18.14 21.42
CA MET A 230 -5.31 19.41 20.72
C MET A 230 -4.23 19.30 19.65
N PRO A 231 -4.32 20.04 18.54
CA PRO A 231 -3.29 20.01 17.50
C PRO A 231 -1.95 20.50 18.04
N ILE A 232 -0.88 19.74 17.80
CA ILE A 232 0.45 20.03 18.35
C ILE A 232 1.46 20.17 17.20
N PRO A 233 2.06 21.35 16.99
CA PRO A 233 3.22 21.46 16.13
C PRO A 233 4.42 20.80 16.83
N VAL A 234 5.06 19.85 16.14
CA VAL A 234 6.20 19.09 16.63
C VAL A 234 7.37 19.31 15.69
N ARG A 235 8.55 19.56 16.25
CA ARG A 235 9.78 19.63 15.48
C ARG A 235 10.28 18.22 15.21
N SER A 236 10.44 17.88 13.93
CA SER A 236 10.97 16.59 13.53
C SER A 236 12.46 16.49 13.86
N ARG A 237 12.88 15.35 14.36
CA ARG A 237 14.30 15.06 14.60
C ARG A 237 15.01 14.84 13.26
N ARG A 238 16.20 15.43 13.09
CA ARG A 238 17.03 15.22 11.89
C ARG A 238 17.72 13.85 11.94
N TYR A 239 17.85 13.22 10.78
CA TYR A 239 18.66 12.01 10.58
C TYR A 239 20.14 12.38 10.41
N ASP A 240 20.69 13.11 11.37
CA ASP A 240 22.09 13.55 11.38
C ASP A 240 23.02 12.49 11.97
N GLN A 241 24.32 12.79 11.97
CA GLN A 241 25.34 11.90 12.54
C GLN A 241 25.04 11.60 14.02
N GLN A 242 24.54 12.59 14.77
CA GLN A 242 24.15 12.42 16.16
C GLN A 242 23.00 11.40 16.31
N PHE A 243 21.97 11.47 15.47
CA PHE A 243 20.91 10.45 15.42
C PHE A 243 21.48 9.04 15.18
N TRP A 244 22.39 8.90 14.21
CA TRP A 244 22.99 7.60 13.90
C TRP A 244 23.90 7.09 15.01
N ASP A 245 24.56 7.97 15.74
CA ASP A 245 25.41 7.61 16.87
C ASP A 245 24.55 7.17 18.07
N GLU A 246 23.48 7.92 18.38
CA GLU A 246 22.51 7.53 19.40
C GLU A 246 21.79 6.20 19.08
N MET A 247 21.36 6.01 17.82
CA MET A 247 20.72 4.75 17.38
C MET A 247 21.67 3.55 17.44
N ARG A 248 22.98 3.77 17.29
CA ARG A 248 24.01 2.75 17.46
C ARG A 248 24.44 2.55 18.92
N GLY A 249 23.78 3.23 19.87
CA GLY A 249 24.11 3.16 21.29
C GLY A 249 25.44 3.84 21.65
N ARG A 250 26.00 4.66 20.76
CA ARG A 250 27.16 5.50 21.07
C ARG A 250 26.64 6.73 21.83
N GLN A 251 27.21 7.00 23.00
CA GLN A 251 26.90 8.24 23.70
C GLN A 251 27.21 9.42 22.77
N PRO A 252 26.32 10.42 22.67
CA PRO A 252 26.62 11.63 21.92
C PRO A 252 27.91 12.21 22.50
N ALA A 253 28.87 12.54 21.63
CA ALA A 253 30.10 13.21 22.06
C ALA A 253 29.70 14.45 22.87
N ARG A 254 30.29 14.61 24.06
CA ARG A 254 30.00 15.74 24.95
C ARG A 254 30.10 17.04 24.13
N PRO A 255 29.16 17.99 24.28
CA PRO A 255 29.28 19.29 23.62
C PRO A 255 30.65 19.86 23.95
N ARG A 256 31.44 20.18 22.92
CA ARG A 256 32.78 20.76 23.09
C ARG A 256 32.64 22.05 23.88
N THR A 257 33.48 22.23 24.89
CA THR A 257 33.48 23.47 25.68
C THR A 257 34.04 24.62 24.83
N ILE A 258 33.70 25.85 25.21
CA ILE A 258 34.24 27.06 24.54
C ILE A 258 35.77 27.08 24.58
N ASP A 259 36.38 26.54 25.64
CA ASP A 259 37.83 26.42 25.78
C ASP A 259 38.44 25.45 24.75
N GLU A 260 37.79 24.30 24.51
CA GLU A 260 38.24 23.32 23.49
C GLU A 260 38.10 23.86 22.05
N ILE A 261 37.16 24.77 21.82
CA ILE A 261 36.97 25.43 20.51
C ILE A 261 38.03 26.53 20.31
N ASN A 262 38.41 27.23 21.39
CA ASN A 262 39.43 28.28 21.34
C ASN A 262 40.85 27.70 21.14
N ASP A 263 41.17 26.56 21.74
CA ASP A 263 42.48 25.90 21.54
C ASP A 263 42.67 25.39 20.10
N ASP A 264 41.61 24.95 19.42
CA ASP A 264 41.65 24.51 18.00
C ASP A 264 41.76 25.69 17.01
N LEU A 265 41.31 26.89 17.40
CA LEU A 265 41.29 28.09 16.55
C LEU A 265 42.53 28.97 16.69
N PHE A 266 43.21 28.91 17.83
CA PHE A 266 44.39 29.74 18.15
C PHE A 266 45.64 28.93 18.49
N GLY A 267 45.62 27.61 18.25
CA GLY A 267 46.78 26.72 18.28
C GLY A 267 47.67 26.87 17.05
#